data_AF-A0AAJ5WZP2-F1
#
_entry.id   AF-A0AAJ5WZP2-F1
#
_cell.length_a   1.000
_cell.length_b   1.000
_cell.length_c   1.000
_cell.angle_alpha   90.00
_cell.angle_beta   90.00
_cell.angle_gamma   90.00
#
_symmetry.space_group_name_H-M   'P 1'
#
loop_
_entity.id
_entity.type
_entity.pdbx_description
1 polymer ?
#
loop_
_entity_poly.entity_id
_entity_poly.type
_entity_poly.pdbx_seq_one_letter_code
_entity_poly.pdbx_strand_id
1 'polypeptide(L)'
;MSRPCLAAAVSLIALIGAAGHALAQEAQPLRIGASVNGALTDGDAKAADDEYRYDDYRFQARAGQRLEAVLRSDAFDAYLAIYADGAAGEALAEDDDGLGDGTNARLRFTPERDGVYVLRARTYSGLDGGDYRLTLQERPPAPRAPRATGIRVGSTTGGELTASDPEQEDGGRYDAYVFRAGAGDRFVITLDSSDIDPVVRVGRMNGPDFTEIANNDDAPGGGLNSRLTFTAPSAGEYVIRATGVDERLGRYELGLAEAPPAPPSKPIAVGDEIKGKLGADSATNDDGQRADTYRFTGTAGQRIAIEMKSSEFDTYLTLRRASDGTMVAEDDDGAGSGTDSRIGRTLDADGDYVIEARGFSAEADGDYTLKLTETAPPPPPTPAVFGQTAEGEITDTDPQGENGKHYHAYAFSGTKGQRVQAILRSGDFDAYLEIGKAGEDFEVLASDDDGLSEGTDSRLTFTLPDSGDYIVRAMPLSGDGKGLYSFELSDRGPEPKPGSLLVGSTVRGVLKEASALTDEGAYFDAYRFQAKKDEKLRLTMVSNAFDSFIDLGRQDDDGDFSSLATDDDGLSDAHAKLDWTAPDDGWYVVRARAYGPNQTGAYALTVERQPAASARGGEGRSQTPSE
;
A
#
# COMPACT_ATOMS: atom_id res chain seq x y z
N MET A 1 -51.76 23.95 -52.36
CA MET A 1 -51.05 24.56 -51.21
C MET A 1 -50.22 23.48 -50.53
N SER A 2 -48.92 23.76 -50.38
CA SER A 2 -47.92 23.14 -49.47
C SER A 2 -47.92 21.60 -49.35
N ARG A 3 -47.18 20.84 -50.18
CA ARG A 3 -45.71 20.58 -50.24
C ARG A 3 -45.21 19.47 -49.27
N PRO A 4 -44.52 18.42 -49.79
CA PRO A 4 -43.69 17.50 -49.02
C PRO A 4 -42.26 18.06 -48.86
N CYS A 5 -41.48 17.55 -47.89
CA CYS A 5 -40.04 17.83 -47.81
C CYS A 5 -39.23 16.64 -47.32
N LEU A 6 -37.99 16.63 -47.81
CA LEU A 6 -36.99 15.57 -47.96
C LEU A 6 -36.57 14.81 -46.70
N ALA A 7 -36.30 13.52 -46.90
CA ALA A 7 -35.36 12.74 -46.09
C ALA A 7 -33.93 12.99 -46.60
N ALA A 8 -33.01 13.28 -45.69
CA ALA A 8 -31.57 13.21 -45.91
C ALA A 8 -30.98 12.25 -44.88
N ALA A 9 -30.30 11.22 -45.38
CA ALA A 9 -29.54 10.26 -44.59
C ALA A 9 -28.21 10.89 -44.16
N VAL A 10 -27.83 10.71 -42.89
CA VAL A 10 -26.46 10.88 -42.42
C VAL A 10 -26.13 9.66 -41.56
N SER A 11 -25.17 8.87 -42.03
CA SER A 11 -24.54 7.79 -41.28
C SER A 11 -23.82 8.35 -40.05
N LEU A 12 -24.18 7.87 -38.87
CA LEU A 12 -23.34 7.95 -37.68
C LEU A 12 -22.57 6.63 -37.56
N ILE A 13 -21.31 6.66 -37.95
CA ILE A 13 -20.32 5.70 -37.47
C ILE A 13 -20.00 6.15 -36.04
N ALA A 14 -20.47 5.39 -35.05
CA ALA A 14 -20.02 5.54 -33.68
C ALA A 14 -18.60 4.97 -33.59
N LEU A 15 -17.60 5.86 -33.51
CA LEU A 15 -16.25 5.49 -33.07
C LEU A 15 -16.35 5.19 -31.56
N ILE A 16 -16.10 3.94 -31.20
CA ILE A 16 -15.86 3.50 -29.83
C ILE A 16 -14.45 4.01 -29.48
N GLY A 17 -14.37 4.97 -28.56
CA GLY A 17 -13.12 5.32 -27.89
C GLY A 17 -12.82 4.26 -26.84
N ALA A 18 -11.80 3.45 -27.07
CA ALA A 18 -11.20 2.60 -26.04
C ALA A 18 -10.03 3.38 -25.45
N ALA A 19 -10.11 3.69 -24.15
CA ALA A 19 -8.98 4.15 -23.36
C ALA A 19 -7.95 3.01 -23.30
N GLY A 20 -6.71 3.32 -23.68
CA GLY A 20 -5.61 2.38 -23.55
C GLY A 20 -5.12 2.41 -22.11
N HIS A 21 -5.59 1.46 -21.31
CA HIS A 21 -4.85 1.01 -20.13
C HIS A 21 -3.40 0.72 -20.53
N ALA A 22 -2.47 0.67 -19.56
CA ALA A 22 -1.28 -0.17 -19.66
C ALA A 22 -1.66 -1.43 -20.46
N LEU A 23 -0.79 -1.96 -21.32
CA LEU A 23 -1.06 -3.28 -21.92
C LEU A 23 -0.97 -4.31 -20.79
N ALA A 24 -1.92 -4.26 -19.85
CA ALA A 24 -2.44 -5.38 -19.12
C ALA A 24 -2.55 -6.46 -20.17
N GLN A 25 -1.79 -7.52 -19.95
CA GLN A 25 -1.96 -8.74 -20.70
C GLN A 25 -3.46 -8.94 -20.91
N GLU A 26 -3.89 -9.16 -22.15
CA GLU A 26 -5.30 -9.38 -22.41
C GLU A 26 -5.71 -10.62 -21.62
N ALA A 27 -6.44 -10.39 -20.51
CA ALA A 27 -6.66 -11.44 -19.52
C ALA A 27 -7.32 -12.66 -20.20
N GLN A 28 -6.62 -13.79 -20.12
CA GLN A 28 -6.98 -14.99 -20.85
C GLN A 28 -8.31 -15.56 -20.32
N PRO A 29 -9.21 -16.05 -21.16
CA PRO A 29 -10.48 -16.59 -20.68
C PRO A 29 -10.25 -17.87 -19.87
N LEU A 30 -10.66 -17.86 -18.61
CA LEU A 30 -10.65 -19.02 -17.72
C LEU A 30 -12.08 -19.45 -17.40
N ARG A 31 -12.35 -20.73 -17.61
CA ARG A 31 -13.63 -21.32 -17.22
C ARG A 31 -13.53 -21.87 -15.80
N ILE A 32 -14.57 -21.65 -15.00
CA ILE A 32 -14.71 -22.34 -13.72
C ILE A 32 -14.75 -23.85 -13.99
N GLY A 33 -13.95 -24.61 -13.25
CA GLY A 33 -13.66 -26.03 -13.43
C GLY A 33 -12.46 -26.35 -14.34
N ALA A 34 -11.77 -25.33 -14.88
CA ALA A 34 -10.60 -25.54 -15.74
C ALA A 34 -9.28 -25.60 -14.95
N SER A 35 -8.28 -26.20 -15.59
CA SER A 35 -6.87 -26.13 -15.20
C SER A 35 -6.06 -25.60 -16.37
N VAL A 36 -5.13 -24.69 -16.07
CA VAL A 36 -4.18 -24.10 -17.00
C VAL A 36 -2.77 -24.47 -16.55
N ASN A 37 -1.92 -24.86 -17.49
CA ASN A 37 -0.47 -24.84 -17.27
C ASN A 37 0.06 -23.62 -18.01
N GLY A 38 0.71 -22.72 -17.29
CA GLY A 38 1.28 -21.48 -17.82
C GLY A 38 2.74 -21.37 -17.38
N ALA A 39 3.37 -20.25 -17.73
CA ALA A 39 4.69 -19.91 -17.24
C ALA A 39 4.78 -18.39 -17.14
N LEU A 40 5.33 -17.89 -16.04
CA LEU A 40 5.72 -16.49 -15.92
C LEU A 40 7.10 -16.33 -16.56
N THR A 41 7.19 -15.51 -17.58
CA THR A 41 8.36 -15.31 -18.44
C THR A 41 8.69 -13.83 -18.58
N ASP A 42 9.83 -13.54 -19.20
CA ASP A 42 10.26 -12.16 -19.38
C ASP A 42 9.30 -11.28 -20.18
N GLY A 43 8.43 -11.90 -20.99
CA GLY A 43 7.42 -11.22 -21.80
C GLY A 43 6.09 -10.95 -21.11
N ASP A 44 5.88 -11.46 -19.89
CA ASP A 44 4.63 -11.29 -19.16
C ASP A 44 4.57 -9.94 -18.43
N ALA A 45 3.35 -9.54 -18.09
CA ALA A 45 3.09 -8.23 -17.52
C ALA A 45 3.74 -8.08 -16.13
N LYS A 46 4.07 -6.84 -15.78
CA LYS A 46 4.71 -6.48 -14.52
C LYS A 46 3.88 -5.45 -13.76
N ALA A 47 3.95 -5.50 -12.44
CA ALA A 47 3.45 -4.45 -11.57
C ALA A 47 4.25 -3.16 -11.72
N ALA A 48 3.76 -2.07 -11.13
CA ALA A 48 4.54 -0.85 -10.99
C ALA A 48 5.87 -1.15 -10.28
N ASP A 49 6.91 -0.38 -10.61
CA ASP A 49 8.25 -0.49 -10.02
C ASP A 49 8.87 -1.90 -10.11
N ASP A 50 8.43 -2.69 -11.10
CA ASP A 50 8.89 -4.06 -11.32
C ASP A 50 8.73 -4.97 -10.08
N GLU A 51 7.74 -4.69 -9.24
CA GLU A 51 7.51 -5.37 -7.96
C GLU A 51 7.27 -6.89 -8.15
N TYR A 52 6.51 -7.28 -9.18
CA TYR A 52 6.23 -8.69 -9.51
C TYR A 52 5.81 -8.88 -10.97
N ARG A 53 5.93 -10.13 -11.47
CA ARG A 53 5.37 -10.57 -12.77
C ARG A 53 4.04 -11.27 -12.59
N TYR A 54 3.15 -11.16 -13.58
CA TYR A 54 1.84 -11.79 -13.50
C TYR A 54 1.23 -12.19 -14.83
N ASP A 55 0.34 -13.19 -14.74
CA ASP A 55 -0.63 -13.58 -15.76
C ASP A 55 -2.06 -13.36 -15.27
N ASP A 56 -2.89 -12.70 -16.09
CA ASP A 56 -4.29 -12.41 -15.78
C ASP A 56 -5.25 -13.37 -16.50
N TYR A 57 -6.24 -13.85 -15.76
CA TYR A 57 -7.26 -14.78 -16.23
C TYR A 57 -8.67 -14.26 -15.97
N ARG A 58 -9.43 -14.01 -17.03
CA ARG A 58 -10.80 -13.49 -16.94
C ARG A 58 -11.82 -14.62 -16.83
N PHE A 59 -12.69 -14.57 -15.83
CA PHE A 59 -13.79 -15.52 -15.63
C PHE A 59 -15.09 -14.81 -15.26
N GLN A 60 -16.23 -15.48 -15.51
CA GLN A 60 -17.55 -14.97 -15.14
C GLN A 60 -18.09 -15.75 -13.95
N ALA A 61 -18.58 -15.04 -12.94
CA ALA A 61 -19.14 -15.64 -11.73
C ALA A 61 -20.46 -14.96 -11.32
N ARG A 62 -21.25 -15.68 -10.54
CA ARG A 62 -22.53 -15.20 -9.98
C ARG A 62 -22.37 -14.89 -8.51
N ALA A 63 -23.19 -13.97 -8.00
CA ALA A 63 -23.28 -13.68 -6.59
C ALA A 63 -23.51 -14.97 -5.78
N GLY A 64 -22.68 -15.18 -4.75
CA GLY A 64 -22.73 -16.34 -3.87
C GLY A 64 -22.10 -17.64 -4.42
N GLN A 65 -21.49 -17.64 -5.60
CA GLN A 65 -20.74 -18.81 -6.07
C GLN A 65 -19.42 -18.94 -5.31
N ARG A 66 -19.22 -20.07 -4.63
CA ARG A 66 -18.00 -20.32 -3.86
C ARG A 66 -16.91 -20.85 -4.78
N LEU A 67 -15.82 -20.12 -4.93
CA LEU A 67 -14.72 -20.46 -5.83
C LEU A 67 -13.45 -20.77 -5.03
N GLU A 68 -12.63 -21.66 -5.58
CA GLU A 68 -11.27 -21.94 -5.11
C GLU A 68 -10.31 -21.87 -6.31
N ALA A 69 -9.33 -20.99 -6.23
CA ALA A 69 -8.20 -20.93 -7.12
C ALA A 69 -6.99 -21.56 -6.44
N VAL A 70 -6.23 -22.37 -7.16
CA VAL A 70 -4.97 -22.95 -6.66
C VAL A 70 -3.88 -22.73 -7.69
N LEU A 71 -2.79 -22.11 -7.27
CA LEU A 71 -1.60 -21.87 -8.07
C LEU A 71 -0.45 -22.70 -7.51
N ARG A 72 0.13 -23.55 -8.34
CA ARG A 72 1.30 -24.35 -7.97
C ARG A 72 2.50 -24.02 -8.85
N SER A 73 3.63 -23.79 -8.22
CA SER A 73 4.92 -23.55 -8.86
C SER A 73 6.05 -24.10 -8.00
N ASP A 74 6.96 -24.84 -8.63
CA ASP A 74 8.23 -25.23 -8.00
C ASP A 74 9.34 -24.18 -8.26
N ALA A 75 9.06 -23.18 -9.12
CA ALA A 75 10.04 -22.24 -9.63
C ALA A 75 10.03 -20.88 -8.92
N PHE A 76 8.90 -20.51 -8.33
CA PHE A 76 8.71 -19.22 -7.68
C PHE A 76 7.71 -19.32 -6.53
N ASP A 77 7.69 -18.31 -5.67
CA ASP A 77 6.72 -18.18 -4.61
C ASP A 77 5.38 -17.67 -5.13
N ALA A 78 4.35 -18.51 -5.06
CA ALA A 78 3.08 -18.28 -5.73
C ALA A 78 2.22 -17.27 -4.97
N TYR A 79 1.55 -16.38 -5.70
CA TYR A 79 0.60 -15.45 -5.12
C TYR A 79 -0.59 -15.27 -6.06
N LEU A 80 -1.80 -15.30 -5.50
CA LEU A 80 -3.06 -15.14 -6.21
C LEU A 80 -3.77 -13.86 -5.75
N ALA A 81 -4.38 -13.14 -6.69
CA ALA A 81 -5.28 -12.03 -6.39
C ALA A 81 -6.50 -12.04 -7.32
N ILE A 82 -7.66 -11.60 -6.83
CA ILE A 82 -8.88 -11.42 -7.64
C ILE A 82 -9.28 -9.95 -7.69
N TYR A 83 -9.59 -9.46 -8.88
CA TYR A 83 -10.10 -8.10 -9.11
C TYR A 83 -11.47 -8.14 -9.78
N ALA A 84 -12.27 -7.11 -9.57
CA ALA A 84 -13.40 -6.84 -10.45
C ALA A 84 -12.89 -6.43 -11.84
N ASP A 85 -13.53 -6.88 -12.91
CA ASP A 85 -13.11 -6.52 -14.27
C ASP A 85 -13.17 -5.00 -14.49
N GLY A 86 -12.07 -4.42 -15.00
CA GLY A 86 -11.92 -2.98 -15.22
C GLY A 86 -11.68 -2.14 -13.96
N ALA A 87 -11.51 -2.74 -12.77
CA ALA A 87 -11.07 -2.03 -11.59
C ALA A 87 -9.56 -1.77 -11.65
N ALA A 88 -9.14 -0.52 -11.42
CA ALA A 88 -7.78 -0.17 -11.06
C ALA A 88 -7.76 0.06 -9.55
N GLY A 89 -7.08 -0.78 -8.78
CA GLY A 89 -7.04 -0.65 -7.32
C GLY A 89 -6.93 -1.99 -6.58
N GLU A 90 -7.47 -2.02 -5.37
CA GLU A 90 -7.36 -3.11 -4.40
C GLU A 90 -7.95 -4.44 -4.90
N ALA A 91 -7.27 -5.53 -4.54
CA ALA A 91 -7.79 -6.87 -4.76
C ALA A 91 -9.04 -7.10 -3.90
N LEU A 92 -10.02 -7.81 -4.44
CA LEU A 92 -11.20 -8.28 -3.71
C LEU A 92 -10.88 -9.45 -2.78
N ALA A 93 -9.82 -10.19 -3.11
CA ALA A 93 -9.27 -11.30 -2.33
C ALA A 93 -7.84 -11.56 -2.82
N GLU A 94 -6.97 -12.00 -1.93
CA GLU A 94 -5.59 -12.37 -2.21
C GLU A 94 -5.12 -13.47 -1.25
N ASP A 95 -4.17 -14.29 -1.68
CA ASP A 95 -3.61 -15.41 -0.91
C ASP A 95 -2.30 -15.90 -1.56
N ASP A 96 -1.27 -16.19 -0.76
CA ASP A 96 0.06 -16.63 -1.18
C ASP A 96 0.48 -18.00 -0.63
N ASP A 97 0.03 -18.37 0.57
CA ASP A 97 0.45 -19.60 1.24
C ASP A 97 -0.71 -20.51 1.67
N GLY A 98 -1.93 -20.27 1.20
CA GLY A 98 -3.16 -20.87 1.72
C GLY A 98 -3.28 -22.40 1.62
N LEU A 99 -2.29 -23.10 1.05
CA LEU A 99 -2.17 -24.57 1.13
C LEU A 99 -1.44 -25.07 2.38
N GLY A 100 -0.79 -24.20 3.15
CA GLY A 100 -0.08 -24.54 4.39
C GLY A 100 1.22 -25.33 4.20
N ASP A 101 1.65 -25.57 2.96
CA ASP A 101 2.87 -26.30 2.61
C ASP A 101 3.60 -25.65 1.41
N GLY A 102 4.76 -25.04 1.67
CA GLY A 102 5.68 -24.56 0.65
C GLY A 102 5.30 -23.21 0.04
N THR A 103 5.53 -23.07 -1.26
CA THR A 103 5.46 -21.81 -2.05
C THR A 103 4.23 -21.75 -2.95
N ASN A 104 3.12 -22.37 -2.54
CA ASN A 104 1.93 -22.54 -3.38
C ASN A 104 0.72 -21.83 -2.77
N ALA A 105 -0.01 -21.07 -3.59
CA ALA A 105 -1.16 -20.28 -3.17
C ALA A 105 -2.50 -21.02 -3.34
N ARG A 106 -3.45 -20.77 -2.42
CA ARG A 106 -4.84 -21.19 -2.56
C ARG A 106 -5.80 -20.10 -2.12
N LEU A 107 -6.35 -19.40 -3.11
CA LEU A 107 -7.31 -18.33 -2.88
C LEU A 107 -8.75 -18.86 -2.91
N ARG A 108 -9.54 -18.50 -1.90
CA ARG A 108 -10.98 -18.74 -1.85
C ARG A 108 -11.76 -17.43 -2.03
N PHE A 109 -12.82 -17.48 -2.83
CA PHE A 109 -13.58 -16.28 -3.16
C PHE A 109 -15.06 -16.56 -3.42
N THR A 110 -15.93 -15.76 -2.80
CA THR A 110 -17.37 -15.76 -3.02
C THR A 110 -17.82 -14.38 -3.50
N PRO A 111 -18.18 -14.21 -4.78
CA PRO A 111 -18.60 -12.92 -5.33
C PRO A 111 -19.85 -12.38 -4.64
N GLU A 112 -19.89 -11.09 -4.31
CA GLU A 112 -21.10 -10.44 -3.79
C GLU A 112 -22.12 -10.09 -4.88
N ARG A 113 -21.65 -9.98 -6.13
CA ARG A 113 -22.45 -9.56 -7.30
C ARG A 113 -22.18 -10.45 -8.49
N ASP A 114 -23.17 -10.55 -9.38
CA ASP A 114 -22.96 -11.14 -10.69
C ASP A 114 -21.98 -10.27 -11.48
N GLY A 115 -20.98 -10.88 -12.12
CA GLY A 115 -19.96 -10.09 -12.80
C GLY A 115 -18.89 -10.89 -13.50
N VAL A 116 -18.00 -10.12 -14.14
CA VAL A 116 -16.74 -10.60 -14.70
C VAL A 116 -15.64 -10.21 -13.72
N TYR A 117 -14.70 -11.12 -13.51
CA TYR A 117 -13.61 -11.01 -12.56
C TYR A 117 -12.30 -11.39 -13.25
N VAL A 118 -11.19 -10.87 -12.73
CA VAL A 118 -9.84 -11.20 -13.17
C VAL A 118 -9.11 -11.90 -12.03
N LEU A 119 -8.65 -13.13 -12.28
CA LEU A 119 -7.77 -13.90 -11.40
C LEU A 119 -6.34 -13.70 -11.87
N ARG A 120 -5.51 -13.09 -11.03
CA ARG A 120 -4.10 -12.81 -11.29
C ARG A 120 -3.24 -13.88 -10.64
N ALA A 121 -2.44 -14.58 -11.45
CA ALA A 121 -1.39 -15.48 -10.98
C ALA A 121 -0.05 -14.74 -11.05
N ARG A 122 0.61 -14.53 -9.91
CA ARG A 122 1.85 -13.75 -9.81
C ARG A 122 2.90 -14.43 -8.94
N THR A 123 4.13 -13.91 -9.03
CA THR A 123 5.15 -14.12 -7.99
C THR A 123 4.76 -13.34 -6.72
N TYR A 124 5.14 -13.85 -5.54
CA TYR A 124 5.00 -13.13 -4.27
C TYR A 124 5.74 -11.79 -4.35
N SER A 125 6.99 -11.83 -4.79
CA SER A 125 7.80 -10.65 -5.09
C SER A 125 8.84 -10.95 -6.18
N GLY A 126 9.36 -9.89 -6.79
CA GLY A 126 10.39 -9.95 -7.80
C GLY A 126 9.91 -10.52 -9.14
N LEU A 127 10.83 -10.56 -10.09
CA LEU A 127 10.54 -10.88 -11.49
C LEU A 127 10.96 -12.29 -11.90
N ASP A 128 11.46 -13.09 -10.97
CA ASP A 128 11.91 -14.46 -11.23
C ASP A 128 10.69 -15.37 -11.45
N GLY A 129 10.36 -15.59 -12.71
CA GLY A 129 9.23 -16.42 -13.14
C GLY A 129 9.59 -17.87 -13.44
N GLY A 130 8.58 -18.68 -13.73
CA GLY A 130 8.75 -20.06 -14.16
C GLY A 130 7.42 -20.74 -14.48
N ASP A 131 7.47 -22.03 -14.77
CA ASP A 131 6.28 -22.83 -15.08
C ASP A 131 5.36 -22.93 -13.86
N TYR A 132 4.05 -22.84 -14.09
CA TYR A 132 3.04 -23.01 -13.05
C TYR A 132 1.81 -23.78 -13.54
N ARG A 133 1.02 -24.27 -12.58
CA ARG A 133 -0.32 -24.80 -12.81
C ARG A 133 -1.35 -24.02 -12.01
N LEU A 134 -2.32 -23.43 -12.71
CA LEU A 134 -3.46 -22.75 -12.13
C LEU A 134 -4.72 -23.62 -12.27
N THR A 135 -5.54 -23.70 -11.23
CA THR A 135 -6.89 -24.28 -11.30
C THR A 135 -7.89 -23.33 -10.71
N LEU A 136 -9.09 -23.22 -11.30
CA LEU A 136 -10.22 -22.51 -10.71
C LEU A 136 -11.40 -23.47 -10.64
N GLN A 137 -11.92 -23.74 -9.45
CA GLN A 137 -13.00 -24.70 -9.22
C GLN A 137 -14.15 -24.08 -8.44
N GLU A 138 -15.37 -24.55 -8.71
CA GLU A 138 -16.53 -24.22 -7.87
C GLU A 138 -16.54 -25.18 -6.67
N ARG A 139 -16.46 -24.62 -5.47
CA ARG A 139 -16.60 -25.36 -4.22
C ARG A 139 -18.07 -25.77 -4.05
N PRO A 140 -18.34 -26.90 -3.38
CA PRO A 140 -19.68 -27.24 -2.96
C PRO A 140 -20.32 -26.07 -2.18
N PRO A 141 -21.65 -25.87 -2.29
CA PRO A 141 -22.36 -24.93 -1.43
C PRO A 141 -21.99 -25.19 0.03
N ALA A 142 -21.67 -24.14 0.77
CA ALA A 142 -21.40 -24.29 2.20
C ALA A 142 -22.60 -24.99 2.85
N PRO A 143 -22.37 -25.99 3.72
CA PRO A 143 -23.46 -26.52 4.55
C PRO A 143 -24.17 -25.35 5.22
N ARG A 144 -25.51 -25.39 5.21
CA ARG A 144 -26.30 -24.31 5.81
C ARG A 144 -25.85 -24.14 7.26
N ALA A 145 -25.46 -22.92 7.64
CA ALA A 145 -25.14 -22.59 9.01
C ALA A 145 -26.25 -23.16 9.94
N PRO A 146 -25.90 -24.08 10.85
CA PRO A 146 -26.86 -24.62 11.79
C PRO A 146 -27.34 -23.48 12.68
N ARG A 147 -28.54 -23.63 13.23
CA ARG A 147 -29.01 -22.67 14.23
C ARG A 147 -28.03 -22.70 15.39
N ALA A 148 -27.45 -21.55 15.72
CA ALA A 148 -26.48 -21.43 16.80
C ALA A 148 -27.01 -22.07 18.09
N THR A 149 -26.17 -22.89 18.71
CA THR A 149 -26.50 -23.61 19.94
C THR A 149 -26.47 -22.64 21.12
N GLY A 150 -27.56 -22.58 21.90
CA GLY A 150 -27.58 -21.71 23.08
C GLY A 150 -26.57 -22.17 24.14
N ILE A 151 -25.65 -21.30 24.54
CA ILE A 151 -24.72 -21.52 25.64
C ILE A 151 -25.09 -20.63 26.84
N ARG A 152 -24.93 -21.14 28.05
CA ARG A 152 -25.21 -20.40 29.28
C ARG A 152 -23.92 -19.88 29.88
N VAL A 153 -23.96 -18.68 30.44
CA VAL A 153 -22.87 -18.15 31.24
C VAL A 153 -22.63 -19.06 32.45
N GLY A 154 -21.37 -19.37 32.73
CA GLY A 154 -20.92 -20.32 33.74
C GLY A 154 -20.95 -21.78 33.31
N SER A 155 -21.05 -22.08 32.00
CA SER A 155 -21.07 -23.45 31.49
C SER A 155 -19.93 -23.74 30.51
N THR A 156 -19.54 -25.01 30.48
CA THR A 156 -18.64 -25.58 29.47
C THR A 156 -19.41 -26.61 28.65
N THR A 157 -19.23 -26.59 27.34
CA THR A 157 -19.89 -27.49 26.40
C THR A 157 -18.87 -28.09 25.45
N GLY A 158 -18.87 -29.42 25.30
CA GLY A 158 -18.05 -30.10 24.31
C GLY A 158 -18.65 -30.00 22.90
N GLY A 159 -17.80 -29.84 21.90
CA GLY A 159 -18.13 -29.88 20.48
C GLY A 159 -17.11 -30.68 19.67
N GLU A 160 -17.36 -30.82 18.38
CA GLU A 160 -16.47 -31.53 17.46
C GLU A 160 -16.61 -30.90 16.07
N LEU A 161 -15.52 -30.32 15.56
CA LEU A 161 -15.48 -29.86 14.18
C LEU A 161 -15.38 -31.07 13.25
N THR A 162 -16.27 -31.12 12.27
CA THR A 162 -16.45 -32.20 11.32
C THR A 162 -16.56 -31.65 9.89
N ALA A 163 -16.39 -32.52 8.90
CA ALA A 163 -16.54 -32.12 7.50
C ALA A 163 -17.98 -31.72 7.11
N SER A 164 -18.98 -32.00 7.97
CA SER A 164 -20.37 -31.58 7.75
C SER A 164 -20.68 -30.18 8.26
N ASP A 165 -19.77 -29.59 9.03
CA ASP A 165 -20.00 -28.28 9.65
C ASP A 165 -19.90 -27.15 8.62
N PRO A 166 -20.61 -26.03 8.88
CA PRO A 166 -20.54 -24.89 8.00
C PRO A 166 -19.11 -24.39 7.90
N GLU A 167 -18.86 -23.70 6.81
CA GLU A 167 -17.54 -23.30 6.39
C GLU A 167 -17.46 -21.79 6.38
N GLN A 168 -16.37 -21.26 6.91
CA GLN A 168 -16.01 -19.86 6.77
C GLN A 168 -15.53 -19.57 5.33
N GLU A 169 -15.23 -18.30 5.03
CA GLU A 169 -14.76 -17.94 3.69
C GLU A 169 -13.35 -18.49 3.44
N ASP A 170 -12.46 -18.31 4.42
CA ASP A 170 -11.12 -18.93 4.54
C ASP A 170 -11.18 -20.47 4.50
N GLY A 171 -12.36 -21.03 4.74
CA GLY A 171 -12.77 -22.42 4.73
C GLY A 171 -12.44 -23.27 5.95
N GLY A 172 -12.10 -22.62 7.06
CA GLY A 172 -12.20 -23.24 8.38
C GLY A 172 -13.63 -23.72 8.66
N ARG A 173 -13.75 -24.91 9.24
CA ARG A 173 -15.05 -25.40 9.75
C ARG A 173 -15.34 -24.71 11.06
N TYR A 174 -16.60 -24.37 11.28
CA TYR A 174 -16.97 -23.75 12.54
C TYR A 174 -18.26 -24.32 13.11
N ASP A 175 -18.32 -24.31 14.44
CA ASP A 175 -19.55 -24.47 15.19
C ASP A 175 -19.97 -23.14 15.80
N ALA A 176 -21.28 -22.86 15.79
CA ALA A 176 -21.83 -21.59 16.24
C ALA A 176 -22.61 -21.75 17.55
N TYR A 177 -22.31 -20.88 18.51
CA TYR A 177 -23.00 -20.78 19.79
C TYR A 177 -23.56 -19.39 20.01
N VAL A 178 -24.66 -19.28 20.76
CA VAL A 178 -25.34 -18.01 20.98
C VAL A 178 -25.57 -17.75 22.46
N PHE A 179 -25.32 -16.52 22.87
CA PHE A 179 -25.60 -16.03 24.22
C PHE A 179 -26.15 -14.59 24.18
N ARG A 180 -26.70 -14.11 25.30
CA ARG A 180 -27.20 -12.74 25.43
C ARG A 180 -26.40 -12.00 26.49
N ALA A 181 -26.14 -10.74 26.21
CA ALA A 181 -25.40 -9.83 27.08
C ALA A 181 -26.09 -8.46 27.14
N GLY A 182 -25.99 -7.79 28.27
CA GLY A 182 -26.18 -6.35 28.40
C GLY A 182 -24.98 -5.57 27.84
N ALA A 183 -25.13 -4.26 27.66
CA ALA A 183 -24.02 -3.40 27.30
C ALA A 183 -23.04 -3.30 28.49
N GLY A 184 -21.75 -3.54 28.23
CA GLY A 184 -20.68 -3.54 29.23
C GLY A 184 -20.52 -4.84 30.02
N ASP A 185 -21.37 -5.85 29.79
CA ASP A 185 -21.15 -7.18 30.39
C ASP A 185 -19.85 -7.77 29.85
N ARG A 186 -19.05 -8.40 30.74
CA ARG A 186 -17.74 -8.98 30.38
C ARG A 186 -17.74 -10.48 30.55
N PHE A 187 -17.14 -11.19 29.60
CA PHE A 187 -17.08 -12.64 29.56
C PHE A 187 -15.67 -13.14 29.29
N VAL A 188 -15.31 -14.27 29.87
CA VAL A 188 -14.15 -15.06 29.44
C VAL A 188 -14.68 -16.23 28.63
N ILE A 189 -14.18 -16.37 27.42
CA ILE A 189 -14.53 -17.43 26.49
C ILE A 189 -13.27 -18.26 26.25
N THR A 190 -13.33 -19.55 26.58
CA THR A 190 -12.20 -20.47 26.39
C THR A 190 -12.56 -21.48 25.31
N LEU A 191 -11.58 -21.83 24.49
CA LEU A 191 -11.71 -22.91 23.52
C LEU A 191 -10.50 -23.82 23.66
N ASP A 192 -10.71 -24.97 24.29
CA ASP A 192 -9.64 -25.92 24.61
C ASP A 192 -9.71 -27.12 23.66
N SER A 193 -8.59 -27.50 23.04
CA SER A 193 -8.52 -28.69 22.19
C SER A 193 -7.13 -29.33 22.17
N SER A 194 -7.10 -30.67 22.14
CA SER A 194 -5.90 -31.44 21.78
C SER A 194 -5.86 -31.82 20.29
N ASP A 195 -6.97 -31.65 19.59
CA ASP A 195 -7.21 -32.21 18.25
C ASP A 195 -7.16 -31.16 17.15
N ILE A 196 -7.31 -29.87 17.50
CA ILE A 196 -7.17 -28.70 16.61
C ILE A 196 -6.28 -27.64 17.27
N ASP A 197 -5.91 -26.63 16.49
CA ASP A 197 -5.33 -25.38 16.99
C ASP A 197 -6.49 -24.38 17.06
N PRO A 198 -7.19 -24.28 18.21
CA PRO A 198 -8.47 -23.60 18.30
C PRO A 198 -8.38 -22.09 18.08
N VAL A 199 -9.44 -21.52 17.52
CA VAL A 199 -9.69 -20.08 17.46
C VAL A 199 -11.11 -19.80 17.90
N VAL A 200 -11.27 -18.85 18.82
CA VAL A 200 -12.57 -18.33 19.20
C VAL A 200 -12.81 -16.99 18.52
N ARG A 201 -13.95 -16.85 17.84
CA ARG A 201 -14.41 -15.59 17.23
C ARG A 201 -15.76 -15.20 17.83
N VAL A 202 -15.94 -13.94 18.19
CA VAL A 202 -17.18 -13.38 18.75
C VAL A 202 -17.68 -12.27 17.85
N GLY A 203 -18.97 -12.29 17.56
CA GLY A 203 -19.57 -11.32 16.67
C GLY A 203 -21.08 -11.27 16.74
N ARG A 204 -21.69 -10.63 15.75
CA ARG A 204 -23.15 -10.57 15.55
C ARG A 204 -23.50 -11.03 14.15
N MET A 205 -24.69 -11.59 14.01
CA MET A 205 -25.24 -11.91 12.69
C MET A 205 -25.97 -10.69 12.12
N ASN A 206 -25.61 -10.29 10.91
CA ASN A 206 -26.34 -9.33 10.09
C ASN A 206 -26.94 -10.06 8.88
N GLY A 207 -28.16 -10.56 9.03
CA GLY A 207 -28.73 -11.47 8.03
C GLY A 207 -27.92 -12.78 7.98
N PRO A 208 -27.40 -13.20 6.81
CA PRO A 208 -26.53 -14.38 6.70
C PRO A 208 -25.08 -14.11 7.13
N ASP A 209 -24.67 -12.84 7.25
CA ASP A 209 -23.27 -12.47 7.43
C ASP A 209 -22.90 -12.39 8.91
N PHE A 210 -21.70 -12.84 9.24
CA PHE A 210 -21.14 -12.73 10.58
C PHE A 210 -20.20 -11.53 10.61
N THR A 211 -20.57 -10.52 11.38
CA THR A 211 -19.71 -9.39 11.68
C THR A 211 -18.93 -9.72 12.94
N GLU A 212 -17.64 -10.02 12.76
CA GLU A 212 -16.72 -10.24 13.87
C GLU A 212 -16.50 -8.95 14.67
N ILE A 213 -16.38 -9.09 15.98
CA ILE A 213 -16.12 -8.00 16.93
C ILE A 213 -14.81 -8.25 17.67
N ALA A 214 -14.50 -9.51 17.97
CA ALA A 214 -13.25 -9.91 18.63
C ALA A 214 -12.92 -11.36 18.29
N ASN A 215 -11.64 -11.72 18.30
CA ASN A 215 -11.18 -13.09 18.16
C ASN A 215 -9.90 -13.33 18.99
N ASN A 216 -9.57 -14.60 19.21
CA ASN A 216 -8.31 -15.01 19.82
C ASN A 216 -8.02 -16.46 19.43
N ASP A 217 -6.77 -16.80 19.12
CA ASP A 217 -6.27 -18.15 18.84
C ASP A 217 -5.47 -18.71 20.04
N ASP A 218 -4.57 -17.92 20.62
CA ASP A 218 -3.68 -18.36 21.70
C ASP A 218 -3.97 -17.73 23.07
N ALA A 219 -3.97 -18.53 24.13
CA ALA A 219 -4.17 -18.04 25.49
C ALA A 219 -2.91 -17.34 26.05
N PRO A 220 -3.08 -16.30 26.88
CA PRO A 220 -1.96 -15.68 27.60
C PRO A 220 -1.19 -16.72 28.44
N GLY A 221 0.12 -16.83 28.23
CA GLY A 221 0.99 -17.80 28.91
C GLY A 221 1.43 -18.99 28.06
N GLY A 222 1.02 -19.04 26.79
CA GLY A 222 1.47 -20.00 25.77
C GLY A 222 0.59 -21.24 25.62
N GLY A 223 0.88 -22.01 24.56
CA GLY A 223 0.04 -23.13 24.12
C GLY A 223 -1.04 -22.69 23.13
N LEU A 224 -1.62 -23.66 22.42
CA LEU A 224 -2.52 -23.43 21.28
C LEU A 224 -3.99 -23.20 21.68
N ASN A 225 -4.34 -23.24 22.96
CA ASN A 225 -5.75 -23.10 23.37
C ASN A 225 -6.16 -21.64 23.37
N SER A 226 -7.37 -21.31 22.93
CA SER A 226 -7.82 -19.92 22.89
C SER A 226 -8.44 -19.46 24.20
N ARG A 227 -8.19 -18.19 24.54
CA ARG A 227 -8.87 -17.52 25.66
C ARG A 227 -9.11 -16.05 25.34
N LEU A 228 -10.36 -15.70 25.06
CA LEU A 228 -10.79 -14.34 24.77
C LEU A 228 -11.51 -13.71 25.97
N THR A 229 -11.11 -12.49 26.36
CA THR A 229 -11.93 -11.65 27.24
C THR A 229 -12.78 -10.73 26.37
N PHE A 230 -14.10 -10.88 26.42
CA PHE A 230 -15.03 -10.13 25.59
C PHE A 230 -15.90 -9.19 26.42
N THR A 231 -15.83 -7.89 26.13
CA THR A 231 -16.73 -6.87 26.69
C THR A 231 -17.82 -6.51 25.68
N ALA A 232 -19.09 -6.76 26.00
CA ALA A 232 -20.20 -6.56 25.07
C ALA A 232 -20.43 -5.06 24.78
N PRO A 233 -20.22 -4.55 23.54
CA PRO A 233 -20.36 -3.12 23.24
C PRO A 233 -21.79 -2.60 23.37
N SER A 234 -22.78 -3.47 23.21
CA SER A 234 -24.20 -3.13 23.31
C SER A 234 -25.03 -4.29 23.83
N ALA A 235 -26.21 -4.00 24.37
CA ALA A 235 -27.12 -5.06 24.77
C ALA A 235 -27.60 -5.85 23.53
N GLY A 236 -27.70 -7.17 23.63
CA GLY A 236 -28.29 -7.99 22.58
C GLY A 236 -27.76 -9.42 22.54
N GLU A 237 -27.95 -10.05 21.39
CA GLU A 237 -27.54 -11.43 21.12
C GLU A 237 -26.20 -11.45 20.38
N TYR A 238 -25.27 -12.28 20.85
CA TYR A 238 -23.93 -12.46 20.31
C TYR A 238 -23.71 -13.91 19.90
N VAL A 239 -22.92 -14.11 18.85
CA VAL A 239 -22.55 -15.42 18.34
C VAL A 239 -21.06 -15.66 18.58
N ILE A 240 -20.75 -16.82 19.12
CA ILE A 240 -19.40 -17.37 19.22
C ILE A 240 -19.23 -18.38 18.09
N ARG A 241 -18.19 -18.25 17.28
CA ARG A 241 -17.73 -19.30 16.36
C ARG A 241 -16.51 -19.98 16.98
N ALA A 242 -16.61 -21.28 17.19
CA ALA A 242 -15.48 -22.14 17.50
C ALA A 242 -14.94 -22.71 16.18
N THR A 243 -13.67 -22.45 15.86
CA THR A 243 -13.00 -22.89 14.63
C THR A 243 -11.56 -23.31 14.96
N GLY A 244 -10.79 -23.77 13.96
CA GLY A 244 -9.33 -23.92 14.06
C GLY A 244 -8.59 -22.86 13.23
N VAL A 245 -7.29 -22.68 13.50
CA VAL A 245 -6.33 -21.91 12.68
C VAL A 245 -6.15 -22.59 11.32
N ASP A 246 -6.10 -23.93 11.33
CA ASP A 246 -6.01 -24.78 10.15
C ASP A 246 -7.37 -25.45 9.83
N GLU A 247 -7.42 -26.23 8.75
CA GLU A 247 -8.61 -27.01 8.38
C GLU A 247 -8.76 -28.31 9.18
N ARG A 248 -7.99 -28.50 10.26
CA ARG A 248 -8.02 -29.72 11.03
C ARG A 248 -9.35 -29.85 11.75
N LEU A 249 -9.82 -31.08 11.80
CA LEU A 249 -11.09 -31.47 12.41
C LEU A 249 -10.80 -32.17 13.72
N GLY A 250 -11.65 -31.98 14.73
CA GLY A 250 -11.36 -32.50 16.05
C GLY A 250 -12.32 -32.04 17.13
N ARG A 251 -12.20 -32.65 18.31
CA ARG A 251 -13.01 -32.31 19.48
C ARG A 251 -12.48 -31.05 20.15
N TYR A 252 -13.37 -30.30 20.77
CA TYR A 252 -13.00 -29.15 21.61
C TYR A 252 -13.96 -29.02 22.80
N GLU A 253 -13.57 -28.24 23.79
CA GLU A 253 -14.44 -27.76 24.87
C GLU A 253 -14.55 -26.24 24.83
N LEU A 254 -15.77 -25.73 24.71
CA LEU A 254 -16.08 -24.30 24.75
C LEU A 254 -16.58 -23.91 26.15
N GLY A 255 -15.87 -23.02 26.82
CA GLY A 255 -16.26 -22.41 28.08
C GLY A 255 -16.81 -20.99 27.88
N LEU A 256 -17.88 -20.63 28.59
CA LEU A 256 -18.35 -19.25 28.71
C LEU A 256 -18.54 -18.92 30.19
N ALA A 257 -17.76 -17.98 30.72
CA ALA A 257 -17.82 -17.52 32.10
C ALA A 257 -17.96 -16.00 32.18
N GLU A 258 -18.46 -15.48 33.30
CA GLU A 258 -18.35 -14.04 33.60
C GLU A 258 -16.87 -13.70 33.78
N ALA A 259 -16.41 -12.62 33.15
CA ALA A 259 -15.09 -12.10 33.42
C ALA A 259 -15.10 -11.27 34.71
N PRO A 260 -13.95 -11.12 35.37
CA PRO A 260 -13.78 -10.09 36.39
C PRO A 260 -14.20 -8.72 35.84
N PRO A 261 -14.67 -7.77 36.67
CA PRO A 261 -14.89 -6.40 36.24
C PRO A 261 -13.65 -5.80 35.60
N ALA A 262 -13.83 -4.89 34.65
CA ALA A 262 -12.71 -4.16 34.06
C ALA A 262 -11.95 -3.45 35.17
N PRO A 263 -10.61 -3.49 35.15
CA PRO A 263 -9.80 -2.60 35.97
C PRO A 263 -10.32 -1.18 35.77
N PRO A 264 -10.69 -0.45 36.85
CA PRO A 264 -11.21 0.89 36.69
C PRO A 264 -10.12 1.79 36.12
N SER A 265 -10.47 2.57 35.10
CA SER A 265 -9.55 3.56 34.54
C SER A 265 -9.23 4.63 35.58
N LYS A 266 -7.94 4.94 35.73
CA LYS A 266 -7.46 6.00 36.60
C LYS A 266 -7.86 7.35 35.99
N PRO A 267 -8.36 8.33 36.75
CA PRO A 267 -8.64 9.65 36.18
C PRO A 267 -7.32 10.33 35.77
N ILE A 268 -7.33 11.02 34.62
CA ILE A 268 -6.27 11.93 34.17
C ILE A 268 -6.94 13.21 33.65
N ALA A 269 -6.38 14.37 33.99
CA ALA A 269 -6.82 15.65 33.46
C ALA A 269 -5.84 16.15 32.39
N VAL A 270 -6.35 16.99 31.49
CA VAL A 270 -5.49 17.68 30.54
C VAL A 270 -4.55 18.63 31.29
N GLY A 271 -3.25 18.49 31.05
CA GLY A 271 -2.15 19.13 31.77
C GLY A 271 -1.42 18.22 32.76
N ASP A 272 -1.94 17.03 33.05
CA ASP A 272 -1.32 16.10 34.00
C ASP A 272 -0.13 15.35 33.39
N GLU A 273 0.84 15.03 34.26
CA GLU A 273 1.92 14.07 34.01
C GLU A 273 1.91 13.02 35.14
N ILE A 274 1.71 11.76 34.77
CA ILE A 274 1.56 10.63 35.68
C ILE A 274 2.78 9.72 35.56
N LYS A 275 3.26 9.22 36.71
CA LYS A 275 4.22 8.10 36.75
C LYS A 275 3.47 6.80 36.97
N GLY A 276 3.72 5.82 36.12
CA GLY A 276 3.14 4.48 36.21
C GLY A 276 4.22 3.40 36.21
N LYS A 277 3.80 2.16 36.42
CA LYS A 277 4.65 0.97 36.36
C LYS A 277 3.88 -0.20 35.79
N LEU A 278 4.44 -0.85 34.77
CA LEU A 278 4.00 -2.15 34.30
C LEU A 278 4.83 -3.25 34.97
N GLY A 279 4.18 -4.34 35.34
CA GLY A 279 4.85 -5.50 35.92
C GLY A 279 3.90 -6.69 36.05
N ALA A 280 4.39 -7.78 36.65
CA ALA A 280 3.63 -9.04 36.76
C ALA A 280 2.26 -8.91 37.48
N ASP A 281 2.12 -7.92 38.36
CA ASP A 281 0.88 -7.66 39.10
C ASP A 281 -0.02 -6.60 38.43
N SER A 282 0.38 -6.06 37.28
CA SER A 282 -0.42 -5.09 36.52
C SER A 282 -1.70 -5.74 35.99
N ALA A 283 -2.74 -4.92 35.87
CA ALA A 283 -3.94 -5.32 35.17
C ALA A 283 -3.62 -5.68 33.71
N THR A 284 -4.45 -6.54 33.12
CA THR A 284 -4.37 -6.87 31.69
C THR A 284 -5.56 -6.28 30.94
N ASN A 285 -5.33 -5.89 29.69
CA ASN A 285 -6.40 -5.56 28.74
C ASN A 285 -7.16 -6.83 28.31
N ASP A 286 -8.13 -6.68 27.40
CA ASP A 286 -8.99 -7.78 26.94
C ASP A 286 -8.19 -8.85 26.16
N ASP A 287 -7.05 -8.46 25.56
CA ASP A 287 -6.09 -9.32 24.85
C ASP A 287 -5.05 -9.97 25.80
N GLY A 288 -5.17 -9.74 27.11
CA GLY A 288 -4.27 -10.32 28.11
C GLY A 288 -2.90 -9.63 28.23
N GLN A 289 -2.69 -8.51 27.56
CA GLN A 289 -1.47 -7.71 27.67
C GLN A 289 -1.50 -6.82 28.92
N ARG A 290 -0.36 -6.66 29.60
CA ARG A 290 -0.25 -5.78 30.77
C ARG A 290 -0.51 -4.33 30.35
N ALA A 291 -1.49 -3.69 30.97
CA ALA A 291 -1.91 -2.35 30.62
C ALA A 291 -2.45 -1.57 31.82
N ASP A 292 -2.15 -0.28 31.85
CA ASP A 292 -2.82 0.69 32.71
C ASP A 292 -3.78 1.53 31.88
N THR A 293 -5.03 1.69 32.34
CA THR A 293 -6.01 2.53 31.65
C THR A 293 -6.25 3.84 32.40
N TYR A 294 -6.36 4.92 31.64
CA TYR A 294 -6.64 6.27 32.13
C TYR A 294 -7.87 6.85 31.44
N ARG A 295 -8.63 7.71 32.12
CA ARG A 295 -9.84 8.32 31.57
C ARG A 295 -9.84 9.83 31.75
N PHE A 296 -10.20 10.55 30.68
CA PHE A 296 -10.45 11.99 30.70
C PHE A 296 -11.73 12.33 29.92
N THR A 297 -12.29 13.51 30.15
CA THR A 297 -13.43 14.02 29.37
C THR A 297 -12.90 15.07 28.39
N GLY A 298 -13.19 14.91 27.11
CA GLY A 298 -12.81 15.83 26.04
C GLY A 298 -14.02 16.48 25.37
N THR A 299 -13.76 17.54 24.60
CA THR A 299 -14.76 18.23 23.79
C THR A 299 -14.43 18.14 22.30
N ALA A 300 -15.45 18.04 21.45
CA ALA A 300 -15.26 18.01 20.00
C ALA A 300 -14.49 19.25 19.52
N GLY A 301 -13.50 19.05 18.66
CA GLY A 301 -12.58 20.07 18.16
C GLY A 301 -11.42 20.41 19.12
N GLN A 302 -11.39 19.85 20.34
CA GLN A 302 -10.24 20.00 21.23
C GLN A 302 -9.07 19.20 20.69
N ARG A 303 -7.89 19.82 20.60
CA ARG A 303 -6.67 19.14 20.17
C ARG A 303 -5.82 18.76 21.37
N ILE A 304 -5.52 17.47 21.50
CA ILE A 304 -4.76 16.89 22.61
C ILE A 304 -3.50 16.20 22.10
N ALA A 305 -2.49 16.14 22.96
CA ALA A 305 -1.33 15.27 22.79
C ALA A 305 -1.17 14.37 24.01
N ILE A 306 -0.98 13.08 23.78
CA ILE A 306 -0.71 12.05 24.79
C ILE A 306 0.69 11.55 24.50
N GLU A 307 1.58 11.60 25.49
CA GLU A 307 2.96 11.17 25.35
C GLU A 307 3.27 10.14 26.44
N MET A 308 3.79 8.98 26.04
CA MET A 308 4.24 7.92 26.94
C MET A 308 5.73 7.72 26.75
N LYS A 309 6.48 7.66 27.85
CA LYS A 309 7.92 7.41 27.82
C LYS A 309 8.33 6.30 28.74
N SER A 310 9.23 5.45 28.28
CA SER A 310 9.92 4.49 29.13
C SER A 310 11.33 4.23 28.63
N SER A 311 12.29 4.20 29.56
CA SER A 311 13.66 3.73 29.28
C SER A 311 13.81 2.22 29.45
N GLU A 312 12.75 1.52 29.90
CA GLU A 312 12.80 0.10 30.28
C GLU A 312 12.09 -0.81 29.27
N PHE A 313 11.16 -0.28 28.48
CA PHE A 313 10.42 -1.04 27.47
C PHE A 313 9.94 -0.12 26.34
N ASP A 314 9.62 -0.75 25.20
CA ASP A 314 9.01 -0.08 24.06
C ASP A 314 7.53 0.20 24.32
N THR A 315 7.14 1.47 24.26
CA THR A 315 5.82 1.92 24.71
C THR A 315 4.77 1.73 23.62
N TYR A 316 3.50 1.67 24.02
CA TYR A 316 2.38 1.60 23.09
C TYR A 316 1.16 2.29 23.71
N LEU A 317 0.63 3.27 22.99
CA LEU A 317 -0.54 4.04 23.37
C LEU A 317 -1.75 3.67 22.52
N THR A 318 -2.91 3.59 23.15
CA THR A 318 -4.19 3.64 22.45
C THR A 318 -5.08 4.71 23.04
N LEU A 319 -5.88 5.35 22.18
CA LEU A 319 -6.93 6.28 22.54
C LEU A 319 -8.26 5.75 22.01
N ARG A 320 -9.21 5.48 22.91
CA ARG A 320 -10.54 4.99 22.56
C ARG A 320 -11.65 5.91 23.07
N ARG A 321 -12.75 6.00 22.34
CA ARG A 321 -13.96 6.66 22.83
C ARG A 321 -14.65 5.76 23.86
N ALA A 322 -14.94 6.28 25.04
CA ALA A 322 -15.49 5.46 26.13
C ALA A 322 -16.96 5.06 25.92
N SER A 323 -17.69 5.74 25.04
CA SER A 323 -19.12 5.47 24.79
C SER A 323 -19.37 4.19 24.00
N ASP A 324 -18.45 3.82 23.12
CA ASP A 324 -18.61 2.70 22.17
C ASP A 324 -17.33 1.85 22.02
N GLY A 325 -16.20 2.25 22.61
CA GLY A 325 -14.93 1.53 22.53
C GLY A 325 -14.15 1.76 21.23
N THR A 326 -14.64 2.63 20.35
CA THR A 326 -14.03 2.91 19.04
C THR A 326 -12.60 3.38 19.22
N MET A 327 -11.66 2.76 18.49
CA MET A 327 -10.28 3.23 18.42
C MET A 327 -10.24 4.56 17.66
N VAL A 328 -9.70 5.59 18.32
CA VAL A 328 -9.52 6.93 17.75
C VAL A 328 -8.10 7.05 17.19
N ALA A 329 -7.13 6.49 17.90
CA ALA A 329 -5.73 6.49 17.51
C ALA A 329 -4.96 5.46 18.32
N GLU A 330 -3.88 4.97 17.73
CA GLU A 330 -2.84 4.20 18.40
C GLU A 330 -1.48 4.64 17.89
N ASP A 331 -0.44 4.44 18.68
CA ASP A 331 0.92 4.78 18.33
C ASP A 331 1.91 4.03 19.24
N ASP A 332 3.03 3.57 18.71
CA ASP A 332 4.10 2.88 19.43
C ASP A 332 5.45 3.63 19.43
N ASP A 333 5.83 4.27 18.32
CA ASP A 333 7.12 4.97 18.18
C ASP A 333 7.03 6.45 17.73
N GLY A 334 5.82 7.00 17.60
CA GLY A 334 5.57 8.32 17.04
C GLY A 334 6.04 9.53 17.84
N ALA A 335 6.73 9.38 18.99
CA ALA A 335 7.34 10.53 19.68
C ALA A 335 8.61 11.06 19.00
N GLY A 336 9.09 10.44 17.92
CA GLY A 336 10.25 10.88 17.13
C GLY A 336 11.28 9.76 16.97
N SER A 337 12.52 9.98 17.42
CA SER A 337 13.54 8.92 17.44
C SER A 337 13.51 8.17 18.77
N GLY A 338 13.13 6.89 18.77
CA GLY A 338 13.13 6.06 19.97
C GLY A 338 12.03 5.00 19.98
N THR A 339 11.62 4.62 21.19
CA THR A 339 10.58 3.62 21.49
C THR A 339 9.47 4.24 22.37
N ASP A 340 9.35 5.56 22.29
CA ASP A 340 8.38 6.37 23.03
C ASP A 340 7.19 6.67 22.11
N SER A 341 5.97 6.48 22.61
CA SER A 341 4.75 6.71 21.84
C SER A 341 4.17 8.11 22.09
N ARG A 342 3.55 8.68 21.07
CA ARG A 342 2.84 9.95 21.12
C ARG A 342 1.63 10.00 20.19
N ILE A 343 0.44 10.16 20.77
CA ILE A 343 -0.80 10.42 20.03
C ILE A 343 -1.09 11.92 20.02
N GLY A 344 -1.11 12.55 18.84
CA GLY A 344 -1.64 13.91 18.64
C GLY A 344 -2.97 13.87 17.88
N ARG A 345 -4.09 14.26 18.52
CA ARG A 345 -5.43 14.15 17.90
C ARG A 345 -6.33 15.36 18.17
N THR A 346 -7.11 15.73 17.16
CA THR A 346 -8.29 16.58 17.34
C THR A 346 -9.47 15.66 17.64
N LEU A 347 -10.12 15.85 18.79
CA LEU A 347 -11.23 15.02 19.22
C LEU A 347 -12.47 15.28 18.35
N ASP A 348 -13.11 14.21 17.89
CA ASP A 348 -14.23 14.28 16.95
C ASP A 348 -15.60 14.38 17.64
N ALA A 349 -15.67 14.15 18.95
CA ALA A 349 -16.89 14.13 19.73
C ALA A 349 -16.69 14.65 21.16
N ASP A 350 -17.76 15.16 21.75
CA ASP A 350 -17.81 15.39 23.19
C ASP A 350 -17.93 14.05 23.94
N GLY A 351 -17.24 13.91 25.06
CA GLY A 351 -17.44 12.76 25.95
C GLY A 351 -16.17 12.26 26.62
N ASP A 352 -16.28 11.08 27.23
CA ASP A 352 -15.17 10.41 27.88
C ASP A 352 -14.31 9.66 26.87
N TYR A 353 -13.00 9.74 27.05
CA TYR A 353 -12.00 9.00 26.30
C TYR A 353 -11.18 8.15 27.28
N VAL A 354 -10.73 6.98 26.81
CA VAL A 354 -9.86 6.06 27.55
C VAL A 354 -8.51 5.99 26.85
N ILE A 355 -7.45 6.22 27.60
CA ILE A 355 -6.06 6.02 27.18
C ILE A 355 -5.61 4.68 27.75
N GLU A 356 -5.15 3.76 26.92
CA GLU A 356 -4.43 2.56 27.35
C GLU A 356 -2.93 2.80 27.21
N ALA A 357 -2.20 2.65 28.31
CA ALA A 357 -0.75 2.70 28.36
C ALA A 357 -0.22 1.29 28.60
N ARG A 358 0.43 0.72 27.58
CA ARG A 358 1.05 -0.62 27.64
C ARG A 358 2.45 -0.59 27.01
N GLY A 359 3.13 -1.73 27.02
CA GLY A 359 4.29 -1.92 26.16
C GLY A 359 3.90 -2.55 24.83
N PHE A 360 4.73 -2.36 23.81
CA PHE A 360 4.60 -3.02 22.51
C PHE A 360 4.56 -4.54 22.67
N SER A 361 5.46 -5.08 23.51
CA SER A 361 5.46 -6.50 23.89
C SER A 361 4.57 -6.80 25.10
N ALA A 362 3.96 -7.99 25.14
CA ALA A 362 3.13 -8.44 26.26
C ALA A 362 3.90 -8.62 27.58
N GLU A 363 5.23 -8.74 27.52
CA GLU A 363 6.11 -8.95 28.67
C GLU A 363 6.67 -7.67 29.28
N ALA A 364 6.24 -6.48 28.80
CA ALA A 364 6.73 -5.20 29.30
C ALA A 364 6.68 -5.12 30.84
N ASP A 365 7.82 -4.72 31.41
CA ASP A 365 8.04 -4.59 32.85
C ASP A 365 8.98 -3.40 33.08
N GLY A 366 8.53 -2.40 33.84
CA GLY A 366 9.29 -1.18 34.08
C GLY A 366 8.44 0.04 34.40
N ASP A 367 9.10 1.12 34.77
CA ASP A 367 8.46 2.40 35.03
C ASP A 367 8.21 3.17 33.72
N TYR A 368 7.16 4.00 33.71
CA TYR A 368 6.86 4.90 32.59
C TYR A 368 6.28 6.24 33.07
N THR A 369 6.34 7.25 32.20
CA THR A 369 5.62 8.52 32.36
C THR A 369 4.55 8.66 31.30
N LEU A 370 3.35 9.09 31.68
CA LEU A 370 2.25 9.40 30.77
C LEU A 370 1.84 10.87 30.95
N LYS A 371 1.84 11.63 29.87
CA LYS A 371 1.51 13.06 29.88
C LYS A 371 0.36 13.32 28.92
N LEU A 372 -0.67 14.04 29.37
CA LEU A 372 -1.78 14.49 28.54
C LEU A 372 -1.77 16.02 28.49
N THR A 373 -1.65 16.62 27.32
CA THR A 373 -1.65 18.07 27.14
C THR A 373 -2.69 18.53 26.13
N GLU A 374 -3.17 19.76 26.31
CA GLU A 374 -3.89 20.47 25.25
C GLU A 374 -2.85 21.09 24.34
N THR A 375 -3.04 20.92 23.03
CA THR A 375 -2.21 21.57 22.03
C THR A 375 -3.04 22.58 21.26
N ALA A 376 -2.41 23.69 20.87
CA ALA A 376 -3.09 24.63 20.00
C ALA A 376 -3.34 23.95 18.63
N PRO A 377 -4.45 24.29 17.94
CA PRO A 377 -4.56 23.98 16.52
C PRO A 377 -3.33 24.55 15.80
N PRO A 378 -2.83 23.86 14.75
CA PRO A 378 -1.71 24.38 14.02
C PRO A 378 -2.11 25.74 13.42
N PRO A 379 -1.20 26.74 13.38
CA PRO A 379 -1.44 27.98 12.70
C PRO A 379 -1.73 27.71 11.22
N PRO A 380 -2.50 28.59 10.55
CA PRO A 380 -2.72 28.46 9.12
C PRO A 380 -1.37 28.44 8.38
N PRO A 381 -1.23 27.63 7.31
CA PRO A 381 -0.02 27.61 6.51
C PRO A 381 0.35 29.00 5.98
N THR A 382 1.64 29.29 5.92
CA THR A 382 2.16 30.53 5.35
C THR A 382 2.02 30.49 3.83
N PRO A 383 1.46 31.50 3.16
CA PRO A 383 1.43 31.51 1.70
C PRO A 383 2.84 31.51 1.09
N ALA A 384 3.15 30.51 0.27
CA ALA A 384 4.37 30.45 -0.51
C ALA A 384 4.21 31.19 -1.84
N VAL A 385 5.20 32.03 -2.16
CA VAL A 385 5.26 32.73 -3.44
C VAL A 385 6.40 32.15 -4.26
N PHE A 386 6.10 31.71 -5.48
CA PHE A 386 7.09 31.10 -6.36
C PHE A 386 8.31 32.01 -6.59
N GLY A 387 9.50 31.43 -6.44
CA GLY A 387 10.79 32.10 -6.62
C GLY A 387 11.17 33.05 -5.47
N GLN A 388 10.44 33.04 -4.36
CA GLN A 388 10.84 33.74 -3.13
C GLN A 388 11.35 32.74 -2.10
N THR A 389 12.46 33.11 -1.46
CA THR A 389 12.98 32.39 -0.30
C THR A 389 12.29 32.91 0.97
N ALA A 390 11.75 32.00 1.76
CA ALA A 390 11.29 32.24 3.13
C ALA A 390 12.35 31.74 4.10
N GLU A 391 12.62 32.51 5.15
CA GLU A 391 13.49 32.09 6.26
C GLU A 391 12.60 31.75 7.47
N GLY A 392 13.03 30.78 8.27
CA GLY A 392 12.33 30.37 9.47
C GLY A 392 13.25 29.70 10.48
N GLU A 393 12.72 29.45 11.67
CA GLU A 393 13.38 28.71 12.75
C GLU A 393 12.41 27.65 13.26
N ILE A 394 12.82 26.38 13.31
CA ILE A 394 12.05 25.31 13.95
C ILE A 394 12.38 25.30 15.44
N THR A 395 11.34 25.34 16.28
CA THR A 395 11.38 25.43 17.73
C THR A 395 10.41 24.43 18.38
N ASP A 396 10.57 24.19 19.69
CA ASP A 396 9.66 23.34 20.49
C ASP A 396 8.20 23.85 20.55
N THR A 397 7.97 25.10 20.15
CA THR A 397 6.63 25.71 20.18
C THR A 397 5.89 25.58 18.85
N ASP A 398 6.57 25.11 17.81
CA ASP A 398 5.98 25.00 16.49
C ASP A 398 5.05 23.78 16.41
N PRO A 399 4.13 23.77 15.43
CA PRO A 399 3.26 22.62 15.20
C PRO A 399 4.07 21.34 15.09
N GLN A 400 3.66 20.33 15.85
CA GLN A 400 4.28 19.02 15.81
C GLN A 400 3.32 18.06 15.09
N GLY A 401 3.85 17.30 14.13
CA GLY A 401 3.15 16.23 13.44
C GLY A 401 2.81 15.07 14.39
N GLU A 402 2.18 14.04 13.84
CA GLU A 402 1.96 12.78 14.56
C GLU A 402 3.27 12.06 14.82
N ASN A 403 4.16 12.06 13.82
CA ASN A 403 5.54 11.53 13.86
C ASN A 403 6.51 12.26 14.81
N GLY A 404 6.01 13.11 15.71
CA GLY A 404 6.84 13.85 16.67
C GLY A 404 7.70 14.96 16.06
N LYS A 405 7.64 15.23 14.75
CA LYS A 405 8.48 16.26 14.10
C LYS A 405 7.81 17.62 14.13
N HIS A 406 8.54 18.65 14.55
CA HIS A 406 8.09 20.03 14.44
C HIS A 406 8.22 20.52 13.00
N TYR A 407 7.22 21.25 12.52
CA TYR A 407 7.16 21.69 11.13
C TYR A 407 6.62 23.11 10.97
N HIS A 408 7.03 23.74 9.87
CA HIS A 408 6.35 24.90 9.30
C HIS A 408 5.65 24.51 8.01
N ALA A 409 4.40 24.96 7.85
CA ALA A 409 3.59 24.68 6.68
C ALA A 409 3.53 25.87 5.73
N TYR A 410 3.68 25.61 4.44
CA TYR A 410 3.64 26.58 3.36
C TYR A 410 2.57 26.20 2.35
N ALA A 411 1.61 27.08 2.05
CA ALA A 411 0.52 26.81 1.12
C ALA A 411 0.71 27.51 -0.22
N PHE A 412 0.34 26.83 -1.30
CA PHE A 412 0.29 27.40 -2.65
C PHE A 412 -0.84 26.77 -3.48
N SER A 413 -1.34 27.49 -4.47
CA SER A 413 -2.30 26.95 -5.44
C SER A 413 -1.56 26.54 -6.71
N GLY A 414 -1.92 25.39 -7.26
CA GLY A 414 -1.31 24.86 -8.48
C GLY A 414 -2.31 24.27 -9.46
N THR A 415 -1.84 23.97 -10.66
CA THR A 415 -2.64 23.39 -11.75
C THR A 415 -2.18 21.97 -12.08
N LYS A 416 -3.11 21.10 -12.48
CA LYS A 416 -2.79 19.73 -12.90
C LYS A 416 -1.66 19.73 -13.96
N GLY A 417 -0.65 18.90 -13.74
CA GLY A 417 0.53 18.75 -14.59
C GLY A 417 1.58 19.87 -14.44
N GLN A 418 1.35 20.85 -13.56
CA GLN A 418 2.38 21.80 -13.19
C GLN A 418 3.43 21.10 -12.34
N ARG A 419 4.71 21.34 -12.65
CA ARG A 419 5.82 20.86 -11.84
C ARG A 419 6.27 21.93 -10.88
N VAL A 420 6.45 21.57 -9.62
CA VAL A 420 6.99 22.45 -8.58
C VAL A 420 8.25 21.84 -8.01
N GLN A 421 9.13 22.70 -7.51
CA GLN A 421 10.28 22.28 -6.73
C GLN A 421 10.31 23.05 -5.42
N ALA A 422 10.38 22.33 -4.31
CA ALA A 422 10.67 22.88 -3.00
C ALA A 422 12.13 22.56 -2.65
N ILE A 423 12.85 23.55 -2.12
CA ILE A 423 14.19 23.36 -1.56
C ILE A 423 14.15 23.83 -0.11
N LEU A 424 14.63 22.99 0.80
CA LEU A 424 14.82 23.30 2.20
C LEU A 424 16.30 23.17 2.53
N ARG A 425 16.89 24.24 3.06
CA ARG A 425 18.28 24.24 3.49
C ARG A 425 18.39 24.56 4.97
N SER A 426 19.15 23.76 5.70
CA SER A 426 19.49 24.04 7.10
C SER A 426 20.91 23.60 7.41
N GLY A 427 21.65 24.48 8.10
CA GLY A 427 22.92 24.13 8.72
C GLY A 427 22.77 23.62 10.15
N ASP A 428 21.56 23.69 10.71
CA ASP A 428 21.27 23.35 12.11
C ASP A 428 20.63 21.96 12.25
N PHE A 429 19.95 21.47 11.21
CA PHE A 429 19.32 20.15 11.19
C PHE A 429 19.36 19.50 9.80
N ASP A 430 19.10 18.20 9.78
CA ASP A 430 18.90 17.44 8.54
C ASP A 430 17.51 17.71 7.96
N ALA A 431 17.42 18.27 6.77
CA ALA A 431 16.19 18.80 6.21
C ALA A 431 15.27 17.70 5.69
N TYR A 432 13.97 17.86 5.88
CA TYR A 432 12.95 16.96 5.34
C TYR A 432 11.74 17.76 4.85
N LEU A 433 11.30 17.45 3.63
CA LEU A 433 10.16 18.08 2.97
C LEU A 433 9.06 17.05 2.75
N GLU A 434 7.81 17.47 2.96
CA GLU A 434 6.62 16.73 2.53
C GLU A 434 5.72 17.67 1.72
N ILE A 435 5.13 17.19 0.63
CA ILE A 435 4.06 17.89 -0.10
C ILE A 435 2.76 17.10 -0.01
N GLY A 436 1.64 17.79 0.19
CA GLY A 436 0.32 17.19 0.36
C GLY A 436 -0.81 18.09 -0.12
N LYS A 437 -2.03 17.54 -0.22
CA LYS A 437 -3.23 18.35 -0.50
C LYS A 437 -3.64 19.15 0.74
N ALA A 438 -4.18 20.35 0.51
CA ALA A 438 -4.79 21.12 1.59
C ALA A 438 -6.17 20.52 1.96
N GLY A 439 -6.30 19.95 3.16
CA GLY A 439 -7.53 19.34 3.70
C GLY A 439 -7.65 19.50 5.21
N GLU A 440 -8.69 18.90 5.83
CA GLU A 440 -8.81 18.83 7.30
C GLU A 440 -7.65 18.02 7.89
N ASP A 441 -7.31 16.92 7.22
CA ASP A 441 -6.10 16.13 7.48
C ASP A 441 -5.11 16.32 6.32
N PHE A 442 -3.82 16.43 6.66
CA PHE A 442 -2.76 16.55 5.68
C PHE A 442 -2.35 15.16 5.19
N GLU A 443 -2.63 14.89 3.93
CA GLU A 443 -2.23 13.67 3.23
C GLU A 443 -0.92 13.92 2.49
N VAL A 444 0.14 13.17 2.83
CA VAL A 444 1.44 13.23 2.16
C VAL A 444 1.32 12.60 0.78
N LEU A 445 1.68 13.35 -0.27
CA LEU A 445 1.76 12.86 -1.64
C LEU A 445 3.19 12.50 -2.06
N ALA A 446 4.18 13.21 -1.53
CA ALA A 446 5.59 12.93 -1.76
C ALA A 446 6.45 13.57 -0.65
N SER A 447 7.66 13.04 -0.45
CA SER A 447 8.63 13.58 0.50
C SER A 447 10.06 13.44 0.00
N ASP A 448 10.99 14.16 0.62
CA ASP A 448 12.43 14.14 0.29
C ASP A 448 13.25 14.62 1.50
N ASP A 449 14.37 13.96 1.84
CA ASP A 449 15.36 14.38 2.84
C ASP A 449 16.72 14.81 2.25
N ASP A 450 17.20 14.17 1.18
CA ASP A 450 18.58 14.35 0.72
C ASP A 450 18.74 14.67 -0.78
N GLY A 451 17.71 15.26 -1.41
CA GLY A 451 17.61 15.49 -2.86
C GLY A 451 18.70 16.37 -3.52
N LEU A 452 19.69 16.86 -2.78
CA LEU A 452 20.87 17.58 -3.29
C LEU A 452 22.16 16.73 -3.35
N SER A 453 22.07 15.42 -3.11
CA SER A 453 23.13 14.41 -3.31
C SER A 453 24.37 14.52 -2.38
N GLU A 454 24.60 15.67 -1.74
CA GLU A 454 25.55 15.88 -0.64
C GLU A 454 25.00 16.93 0.35
N GLY A 455 24.93 16.60 1.64
CA GLY A 455 24.58 17.56 2.72
C GLY A 455 23.39 17.14 3.57
N THR A 456 22.82 18.12 4.28
CA THR A 456 21.64 18.04 5.15
C THR A 456 20.46 18.83 4.56
N ASP A 457 20.49 19.10 3.25
CA ASP A 457 19.52 19.92 2.54
C ASP A 457 18.60 19.03 1.70
N SER A 458 17.30 19.33 1.73
CA SER A 458 16.26 18.58 1.03
C SER A 458 15.80 19.33 -0.21
N ARG A 459 15.45 18.57 -1.26
CA ARG A 459 14.88 19.10 -2.49
C ARG A 459 13.87 18.16 -3.12
N LEU A 460 12.62 18.45 -2.83
CA LEU A 460 11.46 17.79 -3.40
C LEU A 460 11.07 18.40 -4.76
N THR A 461 11.01 17.58 -5.80
CA THR A 461 10.37 17.95 -7.08
C THR A 461 9.12 17.13 -7.29
N PHE A 462 8.01 17.77 -7.61
CA PHE A 462 6.71 17.10 -7.68
C PHE A 462 5.83 17.64 -8.82
N THR A 463 5.17 16.74 -9.55
CA THR A 463 4.20 17.07 -10.60
C THR A 463 2.79 16.97 -10.01
N LEU A 464 2.05 18.07 -10.04
CA LEU A 464 0.74 18.13 -9.39
C LEU A 464 -0.29 17.24 -10.11
N PRO A 465 -0.89 16.24 -9.43
CA PRO A 465 -1.84 15.33 -10.07
C PRO A 465 -3.16 16.01 -10.42
N ASP A 466 -3.55 17.04 -9.65
CA ASP A 466 -4.80 17.78 -9.80
C ASP A 466 -4.59 19.29 -9.67
N SER A 467 -5.53 20.08 -10.19
CA SER A 467 -5.59 21.52 -9.88
C SER A 467 -6.19 21.72 -8.49
N GLY A 468 -5.56 22.52 -7.64
CA GLY A 468 -6.01 22.74 -6.26
C GLY A 468 -5.00 23.45 -5.37
N ASP A 469 -5.30 23.47 -4.07
CA ASP A 469 -4.43 24.02 -3.04
C ASP A 469 -3.59 22.89 -2.42
N TYR A 470 -2.29 23.16 -2.27
CA TYR A 470 -1.29 22.24 -1.77
C TYR A 470 -0.57 22.85 -0.57
N ILE A 471 -0.06 21.99 0.31
CA ILE A 471 0.76 22.35 1.46
C ILE A 471 2.12 21.66 1.31
N VAL A 472 3.19 22.40 1.54
CA VAL A 472 4.53 21.87 1.76
C VAL A 472 4.88 22.03 3.23
N ARG A 473 5.24 20.94 3.91
CA ARG A 473 5.77 20.98 5.27
C ARG A 473 7.30 20.94 5.22
N ALA A 474 7.92 21.93 5.83
CA ALA A 474 9.36 21.99 6.07
C ALA A 474 9.63 21.58 7.52
N MET A 475 10.45 20.55 7.70
CA MET A 475 10.76 20.01 9.02
C MET A 475 12.17 19.43 9.07
N PRO A 476 12.69 19.17 10.28
CA PRO A 476 13.86 18.31 10.45
C PRO A 476 13.52 16.84 10.20
N LEU A 477 14.51 16.05 9.79
CA LEU A 477 14.39 14.61 9.61
C LEU A 477 14.16 13.90 10.96
N SER A 478 14.78 14.39 12.04
CA SER A 478 14.60 13.88 13.40
C SER A 478 13.56 14.68 14.20
N GLY A 479 12.87 14.04 15.15
CA GLY A 479 11.86 14.71 15.98
C GLY A 479 12.42 15.77 16.94
N ASP A 480 13.71 15.69 17.27
CA ASP A 480 14.42 16.61 18.17
C ASP A 480 15.15 17.75 17.44
N GLY A 481 15.17 17.74 16.10
CA GLY A 481 15.82 18.74 15.28
C GLY A 481 15.22 20.13 15.45
N LYS A 482 16.07 21.16 15.52
CA LYS A 482 15.69 22.56 15.72
C LYS A 482 16.71 23.47 15.05
N GLY A 483 16.29 24.69 14.77
CA GLY A 483 17.19 25.74 14.29
C GLY A 483 16.71 26.39 13.01
N LEU A 484 17.61 27.18 12.41
CA LEU A 484 17.31 28.05 11.28
C LEU A 484 17.30 27.28 9.97
N TYR A 485 16.43 27.71 9.06
CA TYR A 485 16.37 27.19 7.71
C TYR A 485 15.99 28.27 6.69
N SER A 486 16.23 27.95 5.43
CA SER A 486 15.69 28.67 4.28
C SER A 486 14.86 27.73 3.39
N PHE A 487 13.68 28.17 3.01
CA PHE A 487 12.73 27.44 2.17
C PHE A 487 12.48 28.22 0.89
N GLU A 488 12.57 27.56 -0.27
CA GLU A 488 12.20 28.15 -1.55
C GLU A 488 11.26 27.21 -2.30
N LEU A 489 10.16 27.76 -2.82
CA LEU A 489 9.28 27.06 -3.75
C LEU A 489 9.42 27.69 -5.13
N SER A 490 9.70 26.90 -6.16
CA SER A 490 9.85 27.36 -7.54
C SER A 490 8.87 26.67 -8.46
N ASP A 491 8.26 27.44 -9.37
CA ASP A 491 7.46 26.92 -10.47
C ASP A 491 8.41 26.43 -11.57
N ARG A 492 8.38 25.13 -11.86
CA ARG A 492 9.18 24.52 -12.94
C ARG A 492 8.41 24.47 -14.26
N GLY A 493 7.20 25.04 -14.30
CA GLY A 493 6.31 25.03 -15.44
C GLY A 493 5.71 23.65 -15.72
N PRO A 494 4.94 23.50 -16.82
CA PRO A 494 4.49 22.19 -17.26
C PRO A 494 5.69 21.34 -17.70
N GLU A 495 5.55 20.01 -17.62
CA GLU A 495 6.57 19.11 -18.16
C GLU A 495 6.85 19.41 -19.64
N PRO A 496 8.14 19.54 -20.04
CA PRO A 496 8.50 19.74 -21.44
C PRO A 496 7.99 18.59 -22.32
N LYS A 497 7.20 18.91 -23.34
CA LYS A 497 6.75 17.91 -24.33
C LYS A 497 7.94 17.34 -25.12
N PRO A 498 7.93 16.05 -25.50
CA PRO A 498 8.99 15.48 -26.31
C PRO A 498 9.19 16.22 -27.63
N GLY A 499 10.45 16.52 -27.94
CA GLY A 499 10.86 17.01 -29.26
C GLY A 499 10.65 15.93 -30.33
N SER A 500 10.75 16.28 -31.61
CA SER A 500 10.70 15.27 -32.68
C SER A 500 12.12 14.91 -33.15
N LEU A 501 12.38 13.62 -33.31
CA LEU A 501 13.64 13.07 -33.80
C LEU A 501 13.36 12.18 -35.02
N LEU A 502 14.19 12.32 -36.05
CA LEU A 502 14.14 11.47 -37.23
C LEU A 502 15.15 10.33 -37.08
N VAL A 503 14.71 9.10 -37.35
CA VAL A 503 15.62 7.95 -37.46
C VAL A 503 16.66 8.22 -38.55
N GLY A 504 17.94 8.01 -38.22
CA GLY A 504 19.11 8.35 -39.02
C GLY A 504 19.69 9.75 -38.74
N SER A 505 19.24 10.42 -37.68
CA SER A 505 19.71 11.77 -37.31
C SER A 505 20.35 11.79 -35.93
N THR A 506 21.20 12.81 -35.72
CA THR A 506 21.76 13.15 -34.41
C THR A 506 21.16 14.46 -33.94
N VAL A 507 20.60 14.46 -32.73
CA VAL A 507 20.21 15.67 -32.00
C VAL A 507 21.28 16.03 -31.00
N ARG A 508 21.52 17.32 -30.84
CA ARG A 508 22.40 17.88 -29.79
C ARG A 508 21.53 18.68 -28.84
N GLY A 509 21.58 18.33 -27.57
CA GLY A 509 20.84 18.99 -26.51
C GLY A 509 21.74 19.41 -25.35
N VAL A 510 21.13 20.08 -24.38
CA VAL A 510 21.80 20.48 -23.14
C VAL A 510 20.80 20.24 -22.01
N LEU A 511 21.10 19.29 -21.13
CA LEU A 511 20.37 19.10 -19.88
C LEU A 511 20.64 20.32 -18.99
N LYS A 512 19.58 20.96 -18.54
CA LYS A 512 19.61 22.14 -17.67
C LYS A 512 18.73 21.88 -16.46
N GLU A 513 18.84 22.72 -15.44
CA GLU A 513 17.96 22.65 -14.27
C GLU A 513 16.46 22.75 -14.62
N ALA A 514 16.12 23.38 -15.74
CA ALA A 514 14.76 23.51 -16.25
C ALA A 514 14.30 22.33 -17.13
N SER A 515 15.16 21.33 -17.40
CA SER A 515 14.78 20.13 -18.15
C SER A 515 13.73 19.30 -17.39
N ALA A 516 13.16 18.31 -18.07
CA ALA A 516 12.31 17.33 -17.39
C ALA A 516 13.14 16.57 -16.35
N LEU A 517 12.49 16.05 -15.32
CA LEU A 517 13.14 15.43 -14.17
C LEU A 517 12.43 14.11 -13.90
N THR A 518 13.19 13.05 -13.64
CA THR A 518 12.61 11.81 -13.12
C THR A 518 12.33 11.93 -11.63
N ASP A 519 11.60 10.97 -11.07
CA ASP A 519 11.28 10.95 -9.64
C ASP A 519 12.56 10.83 -8.79
N GLU A 520 13.60 10.18 -9.32
CA GLU A 520 14.93 10.09 -8.68
C GLU A 520 15.80 11.34 -8.88
N GLY A 521 15.25 12.44 -9.42
CA GLY A 521 15.96 13.70 -9.54
C GLY A 521 16.96 13.80 -10.70
N ALA A 522 16.89 12.91 -11.69
CA ALA A 522 17.75 12.95 -12.88
C ALA A 522 17.13 13.80 -14.00
N TYR A 523 17.92 14.73 -14.55
CA TYR A 523 17.46 15.57 -15.66
C TYR A 523 17.38 14.78 -16.97
N PHE A 524 16.36 15.04 -17.78
CA PHE A 524 16.21 14.47 -19.10
C PHE A 524 15.56 15.42 -20.11
N ASP A 525 15.88 15.21 -21.39
CA ASP A 525 15.11 15.73 -22.52
C ASP A 525 14.49 14.54 -23.26
N ALA A 526 13.21 14.65 -23.61
CA ALA A 526 12.51 13.61 -24.35
C ALA A 526 12.42 13.90 -25.86
N TYR A 527 12.53 12.87 -26.68
CA TYR A 527 12.32 12.94 -28.13
C TYR A 527 11.47 11.79 -28.62
N ARG A 528 10.50 12.08 -29.50
CA ARG A 528 9.70 11.07 -30.18
C ARG A 528 10.17 10.77 -31.59
N PHE A 529 10.10 9.51 -31.99
CA PHE A 529 10.36 9.05 -33.35
C PHE A 529 9.40 7.92 -33.74
N GLN A 530 9.26 7.65 -35.03
CA GLN A 530 8.50 6.51 -35.52
C GLN A 530 9.43 5.35 -35.87
N ALA A 531 9.02 4.15 -35.50
CA ALA A 531 9.66 2.90 -35.92
C ALA A 531 8.59 1.92 -36.42
N LYS A 532 9.00 1.04 -37.34
CA LYS A 532 8.17 -0.09 -37.79
C LYS A 532 8.48 -1.34 -36.99
N LYS A 533 7.51 -2.24 -36.88
CA LYS A 533 7.71 -3.59 -36.35
C LYS A 533 8.94 -4.26 -36.96
N ASP A 534 9.73 -4.87 -36.09
CA ASP A 534 11.00 -5.55 -36.39
C ASP A 534 12.12 -4.64 -36.91
N GLU A 535 11.93 -3.31 -36.91
CA GLU A 535 12.98 -2.37 -37.26
C GLU A 535 14.06 -2.36 -36.16
N LYS A 536 15.29 -2.72 -36.55
CA LYS A 536 16.45 -2.75 -35.66
C LYS A 536 17.11 -1.38 -35.64
N LEU A 537 17.17 -0.78 -34.46
CA LEU A 537 17.74 0.54 -34.22
C LEU A 537 18.90 0.44 -33.24
N ARG A 538 19.87 1.33 -33.42
CA ARG A 538 20.91 1.63 -32.44
C ARG A 538 20.71 3.07 -31.99
N LEU A 539 20.58 3.25 -30.68
CA LEU A 539 20.58 4.54 -30.05
C LEU A 539 21.94 4.72 -29.39
N THR A 540 22.53 5.91 -29.50
CA THR A 540 23.81 6.21 -28.87
C THR A 540 23.76 7.62 -28.32
N MET A 541 24.12 7.75 -27.05
CA MET A 541 24.17 9.03 -26.35
C MET A 541 25.58 9.23 -25.83
N VAL A 542 26.12 10.43 -26.07
CA VAL A 542 27.46 10.80 -25.63
C VAL A 542 27.39 12.14 -24.94
N SER A 543 27.95 12.23 -23.74
CA SER A 543 28.17 13.48 -23.02
C SER A 543 29.56 13.51 -22.43
N ASN A 544 30.23 14.67 -22.50
CA ASN A 544 31.49 14.89 -21.80
C ASN A 544 31.29 15.52 -20.41
N ALA A 545 30.04 15.77 -20.02
CA ALA A 545 29.70 16.51 -18.80
C ALA A 545 29.10 15.61 -17.71
N PHE A 546 28.52 14.48 -18.10
CA PHE A 546 27.84 13.56 -17.21
C PHE A 546 27.85 12.16 -17.80
N ASP A 547 27.59 11.17 -16.95
CA ASP A 547 27.38 9.79 -17.38
C ASP A 547 26.00 9.65 -18.03
N SER A 548 25.97 9.28 -19.30
CA SER A 548 24.75 9.34 -20.10
C SER A 548 23.89 8.10 -19.92
N PHE A 549 22.57 8.28 -19.88
CA PHE A 549 21.64 7.17 -19.80
C PHE A 549 20.52 7.36 -20.83
N ILE A 550 20.21 6.30 -21.56
CA ILE A 550 19.11 6.23 -22.53
C ILE A 550 17.97 5.46 -21.87
N ASP A 551 16.79 6.07 -21.85
CA ASP A 551 15.56 5.41 -21.46
C ASP A 551 14.56 5.48 -22.62
N LEU A 552 14.35 4.34 -23.29
CA LEU A 552 13.48 4.20 -24.46
C LEU A 552 12.15 3.59 -24.04
N GLY A 553 11.06 4.23 -24.42
CA GLY A 553 9.73 3.85 -24.01
C GLY A 553 8.60 4.29 -24.95
N ARG A 554 7.38 4.22 -24.45
CA ARG A 554 6.17 4.79 -25.07
C ARG A 554 5.57 5.82 -24.11
N GLN A 555 4.93 6.84 -24.67
CA GLN A 555 4.15 7.81 -23.90
C GLN A 555 2.68 7.65 -24.30
N ASP A 556 1.79 7.58 -23.33
CA ASP A 556 0.35 7.48 -23.57
C ASP A 556 -0.31 8.84 -23.85
N ASP A 557 -1.64 8.85 -23.97
CA ASP A 557 -2.43 10.06 -24.26
C ASP A 557 -2.47 11.05 -23.09
N ASP A 558 -2.27 10.57 -21.86
CA ASP A 558 -2.22 11.38 -20.64
C ASP A 558 -0.82 11.97 -20.39
N GLY A 559 0.19 11.43 -21.09
CA GLY A 559 1.57 11.89 -21.03
C GLY A 559 2.45 11.00 -20.18
N ASP A 560 1.93 9.89 -19.66
CA ASP A 560 2.68 8.98 -18.81
C ASP A 560 3.61 8.13 -19.66
N PHE A 561 4.85 8.00 -19.19
CA PHE A 561 5.92 7.30 -19.91
C PHE A 561 6.11 5.90 -19.33
N SER A 562 6.08 4.90 -20.21
CA SER A 562 6.42 3.51 -19.90
C SER A 562 7.77 3.15 -20.52
N SER A 563 8.75 2.83 -19.68
CA SER A 563 10.05 2.36 -20.14
C SER A 563 9.92 0.99 -20.81
N LEU A 564 10.66 0.79 -21.90
CA LEU A 564 10.75 -0.48 -22.64
C LEU A 564 12.17 -1.04 -22.65
N ALA A 565 13.18 -0.17 -22.65
CA ALA A 565 14.58 -0.57 -22.66
C ALA A 565 15.46 0.61 -22.22
N THR A 566 16.51 0.29 -21.46
CA THR A 566 17.47 1.27 -20.94
C THR A 566 18.90 0.85 -21.24
N ASP A 567 19.82 1.81 -21.23
CA ASP A 567 21.27 1.58 -21.29
C ASP A 567 22.03 2.83 -20.84
N ASP A 568 23.10 2.68 -20.08
CA ASP A 568 23.94 3.76 -19.55
C ASP A 568 25.41 3.65 -19.99
N ASP A 569 25.97 2.44 -20.04
CA ASP A 569 27.40 2.22 -20.31
C ASP A 569 27.71 1.37 -21.56
N GLY A 570 26.70 1.08 -22.38
CA GLY A 570 26.83 0.15 -23.52
C GLY A 570 27.75 0.62 -24.65
N LEU A 571 28.20 1.88 -24.64
CA LEU A 571 29.23 2.42 -25.55
C LEU A 571 30.61 2.50 -24.87
N SER A 572 30.65 3.01 -23.63
CA SER A 572 31.82 3.09 -22.75
C SER A 572 31.36 3.32 -21.31
N ASP A 573 32.30 3.37 -20.37
CA ASP A 573 32.11 3.67 -18.94
C ASP A 573 31.33 4.95 -18.58
N ALA A 574 31.02 5.81 -19.54
CA ALA A 574 30.27 7.05 -19.33
C ALA A 574 29.26 7.35 -20.47
N HIS A 575 29.09 6.41 -21.41
CA HIS A 575 28.37 6.63 -22.66
C HIS A 575 27.43 5.47 -22.98
N ALA A 576 26.17 5.79 -23.28
CA ALA A 576 25.12 4.83 -23.53
C ALA A 576 25.03 4.42 -25.00
N LYS A 577 24.82 3.13 -25.24
CA LYS A 577 24.46 2.56 -26.54
C LYS A 577 23.46 1.40 -26.39
N LEU A 578 22.20 1.74 -26.65
CA LEU A 578 21.11 0.78 -26.69
C LEU A 578 20.89 0.22 -28.11
N ASP A 579 21.01 -1.10 -28.26
CA ASP A 579 20.61 -1.85 -29.45
C ASP A 579 19.21 -2.44 -29.25
N TRP A 580 18.23 -1.98 -30.03
CA TRP A 580 16.82 -2.29 -29.79
C TRP A 580 16.06 -2.64 -31.07
N THR A 581 15.08 -3.53 -30.95
CA THR A 581 14.19 -3.93 -32.06
C THR A 581 12.77 -3.51 -31.75
N ALA A 582 12.15 -2.75 -32.64
CA ALA A 582 10.80 -2.25 -32.43
C ALA A 582 9.77 -3.39 -32.42
N PRO A 583 8.97 -3.54 -31.35
CA PRO A 583 8.00 -4.63 -31.25
C PRO A 583 6.81 -4.46 -32.19
N ASP A 584 6.41 -3.22 -32.48
CA ASP A 584 5.27 -2.88 -33.34
C ASP A 584 5.52 -1.60 -34.14
N ASP A 585 4.64 -1.33 -35.10
CA ASP A 585 4.56 -0.02 -35.75
C ASP A 585 4.05 1.03 -34.75
N GLY A 586 4.77 2.14 -34.58
CA GLY A 586 4.29 3.17 -33.66
C GLY A 586 5.23 4.35 -33.42
N TRP A 587 4.75 5.25 -32.55
CA TRP A 587 5.57 6.29 -31.95
C TRP A 587 6.25 5.75 -30.69
N TYR A 588 7.52 6.07 -30.55
CA TYR A 588 8.34 5.78 -29.38
C TYR A 588 8.96 7.06 -28.87
N VAL A 589 9.24 7.11 -27.57
CA VAL A 589 9.90 8.23 -26.90
C VAL A 589 11.22 7.75 -26.34
N VAL A 590 12.30 8.48 -26.62
CA VAL A 590 13.59 8.30 -25.95
C VAL A 590 13.82 9.49 -25.03
N ARG A 591 14.01 9.22 -23.74
CA ARG A 591 14.49 10.17 -22.74
C ARG A 591 16.03 10.11 -22.74
N ALA A 592 16.65 11.19 -23.19
CA ALA A 592 18.08 11.40 -23.06
C ALA A 592 18.35 11.98 -21.67
N ARG A 593 18.86 11.16 -20.75
CA ARG A 593 19.01 11.51 -19.34
C ARG A 593 20.45 11.43 -18.86
N ALA A 594 20.72 12.09 -17.74
CA ALA A 594 21.89 11.76 -16.95
C ALA A 594 21.64 10.49 -16.13
N TYR A 595 22.70 9.75 -15.81
CA TYR A 595 22.64 8.60 -14.91
C TYR A 595 22.27 9.06 -13.49
N GLY A 596 23.06 10.00 -12.95
CA GLY A 596 22.88 10.52 -11.59
C GLY A 596 21.96 11.74 -11.52
N PRO A 597 21.43 12.04 -10.33
CA PRO A 597 20.66 13.25 -10.10
C PRO A 597 21.51 14.50 -10.37
N ASN A 598 20.87 15.62 -10.66
CA ASN A 598 21.51 16.96 -10.70
C ASN A 598 22.55 17.23 -11.78
N GLN A 599 22.83 16.26 -12.62
CA GLN A 599 23.84 16.39 -13.66
C GLN A 599 23.30 17.19 -14.85
N THR A 600 23.98 18.28 -15.19
CA THR A 600 23.63 19.14 -16.32
C THR A 600 24.78 19.16 -17.32
N GLY A 601 24.49 19.45 -18.58
CA GLY A 601 25.52 19.54 -19.61
C GLY A 601 25.05 19.21 -21.01
N ALA A 602 25.95 19.39 -21.97
CA ALA A 602 25.67 19.10 -23.37
C ALA A 602 25.73 17.59 -23.65
N TYR A 603 24.90 17.11 -24.56
CA TYR A 603 24.94 15.73 -25.07
C TYR A 603 24.64 15.69 -26.56
N ALA A 604 24.98 14.56 -27.19
CA ALA A 604 24.56 14.20 -28.54
C ALA A 604 23.87 12.85 -28.51
N LEU A 605 22.60 12.80 -28.93
CA LEU A 605 21.80 11.59 -29.09
C LEU A 605 21.65 11.26 -30.57
N THR A 606 22.02 10.05 -30.97
CA THR A 606 21.85 9.53 -32.33
C THR A 606 20.93 8.32 -32.31
N VAL A 607 20.01 8.26 -33.27
CA VAL A 607 19.18 7.07 -33.51
C VAL A 607 19.41 6.63 -34.95
N GLU A 608 19.94 5.44 -35.16
CA GLU A 608 20.30 4.94 -36.48
C GLU A 608 19.74 3.53 -36.74
N ARG A 609 19.52 3.20 -38.02
CA ARG A 609 19.12 1.85 -38.42
C ARG A 609 20.32 0.93 -38.40
N GLN A 610 20.16 -0.24 -37.82
CA GLN A 610 21.16 -1.29 -37.96
C GLN A 610 21.11 -1.90 -39.38
N PRO A 611 22.27 -2.26 -39.97
CA PRO A 611 22.28 -2.94 -41.25
C PRO A 611 21.58 -4.30 -41.16
N ALA A 612 20.71 -4.60 -42.13
CA ALA A 612 20.15 -5.95 -42.26
C ALA A 612 21.29 -6.96 -42.48
N ALA A 613 21.33 -8.03 -41.68
CA ALA A 613 22.28 -9.11 -41.87
C ALA A 613 22.12 -9.67 -43.29
N SER A 614 23.15 -9.53 -44.12
CA SER A 614 23.13 -10.02 -45.49
C SER A 614 23.26 -11.54 -45.45
N ALA A 615 22.17 -12.24 -45.76
CA ALA A 615 22.20 -13.67 -46.04
C ALA A 615 23.04 -13.94 -47.30
N ARG A 616 24.35 -14.14 -47.15
CA ARG A 616 25.19 -14.73 -48.21
C ARG A 616 25.16 -16.24 -48.08
N GLY A 617 24.29 -16.86 -48.88
CA GLY A 617 24.39 -18.28 -49.22
C GLY A 617 25.72 -18.55 -49.92
N GLY A 618 26.57 -19.36 -49.29
CA GLY A 618 27.77 -19.91 -49.91
C GLY A 618 27.49 -21.33 -50.39
N GLU A 619 27.01 -21.47 -51.63
CA GLU A 619 27.14 -22.73 -52.37
C GLU A 619 28.64 -22.96 -52.68
N GLY A 620 29.31 -23.73 -51.84
CA GLY A 620 30.66 -24.22 -52.09
C GLY A 620 30.63 -25.34 -53.15
N ARG A 621 30.95 -25.00 -54.40
CA ARG A 621 31.30 -25.99 -55.42
C ARG A 621 32.61 -26.68 -55.06
N SER A 622 32.56 -28.01 -55.11
CA SER A 622 33.70 -28.92 -54.97
C SER A 622 34.76 -28.66 -56.05
N GLN A 623 36.01 -28.53 -55.64
CA GLN A 623 37.16 -28.99 -56.42
C GLN A 623 38.11 -29.73 -55.48
N THR A 624 38.22 -31.03 -55.73
CA THR A 624 39.26 -31.94 -55.23
C THR A 624 40.62 -31.59 -55.85
N PRO A 625 41.71 -31.80 -55.12
CA PRO A 625 42.96 -32.25 -55.71
C PRO A 625 43.29 -33.69 -55.26
N SER A 626 43.76 -34.48 -56.23
CA SER A 626 44.72 -35.60 -56.07
C SER A 626 45.80 -35.25 -55.04
N GLU A 627 46.27 -36.12 -54.14
CA GLU A 627 46.59 -37.56 -54.22
C GLU A 627 46.15 -38.36 -52.98
#